data_AF-A0A6M5YRS7-F1
#
_entry.id   AF-A0A6M5YRS7-F1
#
_cell.length_a   1.000
_cell.length_b   1.000
_cell.length_c   1.000
_cell.angle_alpha   90.00
_cell.angle_beta   90.00
_cell.angle_gamma   90.00
#
_symmetry.space_group_name_H-M   'P 1'
#
loop_
_entity.id
_entity.type
_entity.pdbx_description
1 polymer ?
#
loop_
_entity_poly.entity_id
_entity_poly.type
_entity_poly.pdbx_seq_one_letter_code
_entity_poly.pdbx_strand_id
1 'polypeptide(L)'
;MFAPAPRSVLVLLLVALAAGFLLARPGSTRPPDPPAPRADEFSFHRDHVIGTSLDLCIVAPDEGTAEDAELTVLNEIERLRTIFSTYDATTEISKLNRTREPVRVSAEMAEVLKAYELWQRKSDGAFNGQVGELVRAWRDGEKADREPAALTLDRIVADLKKPGWRRDAGTNTVTRLTDQPLNLNAIGKGFIIQNAFDAVREQHPTVSGLLINLGGDIRAWGAPPGGTGWAVGIQNPFRHFDNAPPLAGLRLTNRAVATSGGYERFYTINGKRYSHVFDPRTGRPAEGVASATVVAADNVTANALATTLCVLKPEDGLKLVASVPGAECLIIAADGKPFPSAGLRRFEVTAAPVPARQDKEDEKAEEPKAGAWPEGYQVTVAVELPKIEAKRYRRPYTAIWIENDKGKAVRTLAVWGNAPKYLKDLGDWWKIGKGDADLVKAVTRATRGPGKYDLVWDGKDDKGAALPQGTYTVRVEVHREFGAHLRQSGKIECKDKPATVKLEKNAETAETVIEFKKPEKK
;
A
#
# COMPACT_ATOMS: atom_id res chain seq x y z
N MET A 1 71.54 7.70 -46.97
CA MET A 1 71.28 8.87 -46.11
C MET A 1 70.80 8.30 -44.77
N PHE A 2 71.69 8.08 -43.80
CA PHE A 2 72.09 9.06 -42.76
C PHE A 2 70.85 9.56 -42.00
N ALA A 3 70.42 8.93 -40.88
CA ALA A 3 71.05 8.80 -39.54
C ALA A 3 71.13 10.16 -38.79
N PRO A 4 71.09 10.25 -37.44
CA PRO A 4 71.27 9.20 -36.40
C PRO A 4 70.06 9.12 -35.41
N ALA A 5 69.80 8.04 -34.65
CA ALA A 5 70.57 7.26 -33.64
C ALA A 5 70.57 7.91 -32.22
N PRO A 6 70.57 7.10 -31.13
CA PRO A 6 69.67 7.27 -29.98
C PRO A 6 70.40 7.28 -28.60
N ARG A 7 69.65 7.01 -27.51
CA ARG A 7 70.01 6.49 -26.15
C ARG A 7 69.78 7.49 -25.01
N SER A 8 68.96 7.22 -23.98
CA SER A 8 68.88 6.13 -22.98
C SER A 8 69.56 6.50 -21.65
N VAL A 9 68.73 6.50 -20.60
CA VAL A 9 68.97 6.02 -19.22
C VAL A 9 69.85 6.86 -18.28
N LEU A 10 69.14 7.50 -17.33
CA LEU A 10 69.27 7.47 -15.86
C LEU A 10 70.66 7.23 -15.24
N VAL A 11 71.09 8.10 -14.31
CA VAL A 11 71.71 7.77 -13.00
C VAL A 11 72.02 9.04 -12.16
N LEU A 12 71.49 9.01 -10.92
CA LEU A 12 71.95 9.54 -9.61
C LEU A 12 72.26 11.04 -9.30
N LEU A 13 71.51 11.49 -8.27
CA LEU A 13 71.92 12.10 -6.98
C LEU A 13 72.69 13.43 -6.95
N LEU A 14 72.04 14.45 -6.37
CA LEU A 14 72.66 15.32 -5.37
C LEU A 14 71.60 15.99 -4.49
N VAL A 15 71.76 15.79 -3.18
CA VAL A 15 70.99 16.38 -2.09
C VAL A 15 71.41 17.83 -1.90
N ALA A 16 70.44 18.73 -1.72
CA ALA A 16 70.66 19.99 -1.00
C ALA A 16 69.38 20.40 -0.25
N LEU A 17 69.45 20.33 1.08
CA LEU A 17 68.53 20.98 2.00
C LEU A 17 68.66 22.51 1.87
N ALA A 18 67.55 23.22 1.73
CA ALA A 18 67.43 24.59 2.24
C ALA A 18 65.96 24.94 2.47
N ALA A 19 65.63 25.19 3.74
CA ALA A 19 64.37 25.77 4.17
C ALA A 19 64.20 27.20 3.63
N GLY A 20 63.00 27.56 3.18
CA GLY A 20 62.74 28.90 2.64
C GLY A 20 61.25 29.22 2.51
N PHE A 21 60.70 29.76 3.60
CA PHE A 21 59.58 30.72 3.71
C PHE A 21 58.35 30.61 2.78
N LEU A 22 57.19 30.43 3.44
CA LEU A 22 55.84 30.64 2.90
C LEU A 22 55.67 32.03 2.26
N LEU A 23 55.19 32.04 1.02
CA LEU A 23 54.35 33.12 0.51
C LEU A 23 53.00 32.51 0.11
N ALA A 24 52.01 32.70 0.99
CA ALA A 24 50.62 32.33 0.73
C ALA A 24 50.07 33.21 -0.41
N ARG A 25 49.72 32.59 -1.55
CA ARG A 25 48.82 33.20 -2.53
C ARG A 25 47.44 33.32 -1.89
N PRO A 26 46.72 34.45 -2.05
CA PRO A 26 45.33 34.53 -1.61
C PRO A 26 44.54 33.45 -2.33
N GLY A 27 43.92 32.56 -1.56
CA GLY A 27 43.08 31.51 -2.09
C GLY A 27 41.95 32.12 -2.91
N SER A 28 41.83 31.67 -4.16
CA SER A 28 40.57 31.78 -4.90
C SER A 28 39.53 30.97 -4.11
N THR A 29 38.78 31.65 -3.26
CA THR A 29 37.57 31.09 -2.68
C THR A 29 36.56 31.00 -3.81
N ARG A 30 36.42 29.81 -4.40
CA ARG A 30 35.24 29.48 -5.20
C ARG A 30 34.03 29.88 -4.35
N PRO A 31 33.11 30.73 -4.83
CA PRO A 31 31.91 31.04 -4.08
C PRO A 31 31.23 29.72 -3.70
N PRO A 32 30.68 29.60 -2.48
CA PRO A 32 29.96 28.40 -2.10
C PRO A 32 28.93 28.11 -3.19
N ASP A 33 28.90 26.86 -3.68
CA ASP A 33 27.90 26.46 -4.66
C ASP A 33 26.52 26.87 -4.09
N PRO A 34 25.64 27.47 -4.91
CA PRO A 34 24.34 27.91 -4.43
C PRO A 34 23.66 26.75 -3.71
N PRO A 35 22.96 27.00 -2.59
CA PRO A 35 22.25 25.94 -1.88
C PRO A 35 21.38 25.20 -2.87
N ALA A 36 21.45 23.86 -2.85
CA ALA A 36 20.64 23.02 -3.72
C ALA A 36 19.19 23.51 -3.64
N PRO A 37 18.48 23.64 -4.78
CA PRO A 37 17.11 24.16 -4.79
C PRO A 37 16.29 23.36 -3.78
N ARG A 38 15.68 24.08 -2.84
CA ARG A 38 14.89 23.52 -1.76
C ARG A 38 13.68 22.82 -2.40
N ALA A 39 13.68 21.49 -2.36
CA ALA A 39 12.51 20.71 -2.75
C ALA A 39 11.72 20.37 -1.49
N ASP A 40 10.41 20.60 -1.54
CA ASP A 40 9.48 20.31 -0.45
C ASP A 40 8.69 19.03 -0.78
N GLU A 41 8.14 18.40 0.26
CA GLU A 41 7.30 17.20 0.14
C GLU A 41 5.81 17.59 0.09
N PHE A 42 5.12 17.15 -0.95
CA PHE A 42 3.68 17.36 -1.17
C PHE A 42 2.95 16.02 -1.12
N SER A 43 1.81 15.96 -0.43
CA SER A 43 1.04 14.72 -0.26
C SER A 43 -0.38 14.83 -0.83
N PHE A 44 -0.79 13.82 -1.59
CA PHE A 44 -2.11 13.75 -2.22
C PHE A 44 -2.82 12.46 -1.87
N HIS A 45 -4.16 12.51 -1.77
CA HIS A 45 -5.00 11.34 -1.53
C HIS A 45 -6.25 11.39 -2.40
N ARG A 46 -6.56 10.27 -3.04
CA ARG A 46 -7.77 10.07 -3.84
C ARG A 46 -8.37 8.70 -3.51
N ASP A 47 -9.65 8.68 -3.15
CA ASP A 47 -10.44 7.45 -3.07
C ASP A 47 -11.07 7.13 -4.43
N HIS A 48 -11.48 5.87 -4.61
CA HIS A 48 -12.15 5.34 -5.81
C HIS A 48 -11.30 5.38 -7.09
N VAL A 49 -9.98 5.33 -6.97
CA VAL A 49 -9.05 5.16 -8.09
C VAL A 49 -8.94 3.67 -8.40
N ILE A 50 -9.42 3.25 -9.58
CA ILE A 50 -9.48 1.84 -10.04
C ILE A 50 -10.02 0.83 -9.00
N GLY A 51 -11.01 1.25 -8.22
CA GLY A 51 -11.63 0.40 -7.19
C GLY A 51 -10.83 0.28 -5.89
N THR A 52 -9.92 1.22 -5.61
CA THR A 52 -9.18 1.34 -4.34
C THR A 52 -8.81 2.81 -4.06
N SER A 53 -7.91 3.06 -3.10
CA SER A 53 -7.37 4.38 -2.77
C SER A 53 -5.98 4.60 -3.38
N LEU A 54 -5.65 5.85 -3.70
CA LEU A 54 -4.34 6.31 -4.14
C LEU A 54 -3.81 7.34 -3.14
N ASP A 55 -2.64 7.08 -2.58
CA ASP A 55 -1.84 8.05 -1.83
C ASP A 55 -0.57 8.36 -2.61
N LEU A 56 -0.21 9.64 -2.69
CA LEU A 56 1.01 10.12 -3.36
C LEU A 56 1.82 10.97 -2.39
N CYS A 57 3.13 10.79 -2.38
CA CYS A 57 4.07 11.79 -1.87
C CYS A 57 5.02 12.18 -3.00
N ILE A 58 5.14 13.47 -3.27
CA ILE A 58 5.92 14.02 -4.38
C ILE A 58 6.89 15.04 -3.82
N VAL A 59 8.18 14.87 -4.11
CA VAL A 59 9.23 15.82 -3.72
C VAL A 59 9.55 16.70 -4.93
N ALA A 60 9.16 17.96 -4.86
CA ALA A 60 9.15 18.91 -5.99
C ALA A 60 9.62 20.31 -5.54
N PRO A 61 10.06 21.17 -6.47
CA PRO A 61 10.47 22.54 -6.13
C PRO A 61 9.32 23.43 -5.62
N ASP A 62 8.08 23.15 -6.02
CA ASP A 62 6.90 23.92 -5.65
C ASP A 62 5.60 23.09 -5.77
N GLU A 63 4.51 23.61 -5.20
CA GLU A 63 3.20 22.94 -5.16
C GLU A 63 2.62 22.74 -6.57
N GLY A 64 2.83 23.68 -7.49
CA GLY A 64 2.32 23.60 -8.86
C GLY A 64 2.93 22.41 -9.62
N THR A 65 4.25 22.24 -9.52
CA THR A 65 4.96 21.09 -10.09
C THR A 65 4.46 19.77 -9.49
N ALA A 66 4.18 19.75 -8.18
CA ALA A 66 3.63 18.57 -7.53
C ALA A 66 2.20 18.24 -7.99
N GLU A 67 1.35 19.26 -8.17
CA GLU A 67 -0.02 19.10 -8.70
C GLU A 67 -0.01 18.62 -10.16
N ASP A 68 0.88 19.13 -11.00
CA ASP A 68 1.03 18.66 -12.38
C ASP A 68 1.52 17.20 -12.45
N ALA A 69 2.45 16.81 -11.57
CA ALA A 69 2.89 15.43 -11.44
C ALA A 69 1.77 14.50 -10.94
N GLU A 70 0.94 14.95 -9.99
CA GLU A 70 -0.28 14.23 -9.57
C GLU A 70 -1.21 14.01 -10.78
N LEU A 71 -1.44 15.05 -11.59
CA LEU A 71 -2.30 14.95 -12.77
C LEU A 71 -1.74 13.96 -13.80
N THR A 72 -0.44 13.92 -14.03
CA THR A 72 0.20 12.89 -14.88
C THR A 72 -0.08 11.48 -14.36
N VAL A 73 0.04 11.24 -13.05
CA VAL A 73 -0.30 9.93 -12.45
C VAL A 73 -1.75 9.58 -12.69
N LEU A 74 -2.68 10.50 -12.40
CA LEU A 74 -4.11 10.26 -12.54
C LEU A 74 -4.53 9.99 -13.99
N ASN A 75 -3.99 10.77 -14.93
CA ASN A 75 -4.26 10.60 -16.35
C ASN A 75 -3.76 9.24 -16.86
N GLU A 76 -2.57 8.81 -16.44
CA GLU A 76 -2.01 7.52 -16.86
C GLU A 76 -2.79 6.34 -16.27
N ILE A 77 -3.20 6.43 -15.00
CA ILE A 77 -4.09 5.45 -14.38
C ILE A 77 -5.41 5.35 -15.15
N GLU A 78 -6.04 6.48 -15.49
CA GLU A 78 -7.31 6.51 -16.21
C GLU A 78 -7.17 5.98 -17.64
N ARG A 79 -6.09 6.34 -18.35
CA ARG A 79 -5.78 5.81 -19.68
C ARG A 79 -5.70 4.30 -19.66
N LEU A 80 -4.92 3.73 -18.73
CA LEU A 80 -4.73 2.28 -18.63
C LEU A 80 -5.98 1.56 -18.08
N ARG A 81 -6.83 2.23 -17.30
CA ARG A 81 -8.16 1.70 -16.90
C ARG A 81 -9.00 1.37 -18.14
N THR A 82 -8.95 2.21 -19.19
CA THR A 82 -9.69 1.95 -20.44
C THR A 82 -9.19 0.72 -21.21
N ILE A 83 -8.01 0.20 -20.87
CA ILE A 83 -7.43 -1.01 -21.45
C ILE A 83 -7.77 -2.24 -20.60
N PHE A 84 -7.53 -2.15 -19.28
CA PHE A 84 -7.48 -3.32 -18.40
C PHE A 84 -8.73 -3.56 -17.54
N SER A 85 -9.68 -2.62 -17.45
CA SER A 85 -10.85 -2.82 -16.59
C SER A 85 -11.84 -3.81 -17.19
N THR A 86 -12.06 -4.93 -16.51
CA THR A 86 -13.09 -5.93 -16.86
C THR A 86 -14.51 -5.50 -16.51
N TYR A 87 -14.67 -4.38 -15.78
CA TYR A 87 -15.99 -3.87 -15.36
C TYR A 87 -16.63 -2.98 -16.43
N ASP A 88 -15.83 -2.43 -17.32
CA ASP A 88 -16.28 -1.54 -18.38
C ASP A 88 -16.34 -2.31 -19.69
N ALA A 89 -17.54 -2.38 -20.26
CA ALA A 89 -17.83 -3.11 -21.48
C ALA A 89 -17.11 -2.57 -22.72
N THR A 90 -16.58 -1.35 -22.68
CA THR A 90 -15.95 -0.68 -23.82
C THR A 90 -14.44 -0.90 -23.89
N THR A 91 -13.84 -1.43 -22.82
CA THR A 91 -12.39 -1.60 -22.69
C THR A 91 -11.84 -2.67 -23.62
N GLU A 92 -10.53 -2.57 -23.86
CA GLU A 92 -9.81 -3.51 -24.71
C GLU A 92 -9.91 -4.95 -24.19
N ILE A 93 -9.67 -5.18 -22.88
CA ILE A 93 -9.81 -6.52 -22.28
C ILE A 93 -11.23 -7.07 -22.39
N SER A 94 -12.25 -6.23 -22.23
CA SER A 94 -13.65 -6.65 -22.35
C SER A 94 -14.00 -7.05 -23.77
N LYS A 95 -13.47 -6.34 -24.78
CA LYS A 95 -13.59 -6.71 -26.19
C LYS A 95 -12.88 -8.03 -26.48
N LEU A 96 -11.65 -8.21 -25.99
CA LEU A 96 -10.89 -9.46 -26.12
C LEU A 96 -11.63 -10.64 -25.46
N ASN A 97 -12.28 -10.42 -24.32
CA ASN A 97 -13.07 -11.45 -23.62
C ASN A 97 -14.40 -11.84 -24.29
N ARG A 98 -14.85 -11.12 -25.33
CA ARG A 98 -16.11 -11.41 -26.04
C ARG A 98 -15.96 -12.32 -27.25
N THR A 99 -14.74 -12.51 -27.75
CA THR A 99 -14.50 -13.23 -28.99
C THR A 99 -13.35 -14.22 -28.86
N ARG A 100 -13.34 -15.19 -29.78
CA ARG A 100 -12.21 -16.09 -30.02
C ARG A 100 -11.47 -15.76 -31.31
N GLU A 101 -11.98 -14.82 -32.11
CA GLU A 101 -11.26 -14.33 -33.29
C GLU A 101 -10.00 -13.55 -32.87
N PRO A 102 -8.97 -13.47 -33.73
CA PRO A 102 -7.83 -12.60 -33.49
C PRO A 102 -8.25 -11.14 -33.31
N VAL A 103 -7.85 -10.53 -32.19
CA VAL A 103 -8.11 -9.12 -31.88
C VAL A 103 -6.79 -8.37 -31.86
N ARG A 104 -6.70 -7.25 -32.58
CA ARG A 104 -5.55 -6.34 -32.47
C ARG A 104 -5.55 -5.69 -31.09
N VAL A 105 -4.40 -5.74 -30.42
CA VAL A 105 -4.23 -5.22 -29.06
C VAL A 105 -3.28 -4.03 -29.01
N SER A 106 -3.30 -3.27 -27.93
CA SER A 106 -2.30 -2.26 -27.60
C SER A 106 -0.96 -2.91 -27.23
N ALA A 107 0.13 -2.12 -27.25
CA ALA A 107 1.44 -2.60 -26.79
C ALA A 107 1.39 -2.99 -25.31
N GLU A 108 0.68 -2.19 -24.51
CA GLU A 108 0.49 -2.38 -23.07
C GLU A 108 -0.25 -3.69 -22.77
N MET A 109 -1.31 -4.01 -23.53
CA MET A 109 -1.99 -5.30 -23.40
C MET A 109 -1.06 -6.47 -23.77
N ALA A 110 -0.28 -6.35 -24.85
CA ALA A 110 0.67 -7.38 -25.25
C ALA A 110 1.77 -7.60 -24.18
N GLU A 111 2.25 -6.53 -23.53
CA GLU A 111 3.22 -6.58 -22.45
C GLU A 111 2.67 -7.23 -21.18
N VAL A 112 1.46 -6.87 -20.75
CA VAL A 112 0.82 -7.49 -19.59
C VAL A 112 0.61 -8.99 -19.82
N LEU A 113 0.12 -9.39 -21.00
CA LEU A 113 -0.06 -10.80 -21.34
C LEU A 113 1.26 -11.56 -21.38
N LYS A 114 2.33 -10.93 -21.89
CA LYS A 114 3.69 -11.50 -21.85
C LYS A 114 4.17 -11.69 -20.40
N ALA A 115 3.89 -10.75 -19.50
CA ALA A 115 4.23 -10.87 -18.09
C ALA A 115 3.45 -12.02 -17.42
N TYR A 116 2.16 -12.19 -17.73
CA TYR A 116 1.38 -13.33 -17.27
C TYR A 116 1.97 -14.67 -17.74
N GLU A 117 2.32 -14.80 -19.02
CA GLU A 117 2.96 -16.00 -19.56
C GLU A 117 4.29 -16.32 -18.85
N LEU A 118 5.10 -15.29 -18.57
CA LEU A 118 6.36 -15.43 -17.84
C LEU A 118 6.13 -15.96 -16.43
N TRP A 119 5.23 -15.35 -15.68
CA TRP A 119 4.97 -15.72 -14.29
C TRP A 119 4.23 -17.04 -14.16
N GLN A 120 3.35 -17.37 -15.10
CA GLN A 120 2.74 -18.70 -15.16
C GLN A 120 3.80 -19.79 -15.34
N ARG A 121 4.81 -19.59 -16.20
CA ARG A 121 5.92 -20.53 -16.34
C ARG A 121 6.83 -20.56 -15.10
N LYS A 122 7.23 -19.40 -14.58
CA LYS A 122 8.13 -19.31 -13.41
C LYS A 122 7.53 -19.90 -12.14
N SER A 123 6.21 -19.86 -12.00
CA SER A 123 5.47 -20.35 -10.83
C SER A 123 4.93 -21.77 -10.98
N ASP A 124 5.25 -22.46 -12.09
CA ASP A 124 4.68 -23.77 -12.43
C ASP A 124 3.14 -23.80 -12.35
N GLY A 125 2.52 -22.76 -12.92
CA GLY A 125 1.05 -22.60 -12.97
C GLY A 125 0.38 -22.10 -11.69
N ALA A 126 1.12 -21.86 -10.60
CA ALA A 126 0.55 -21.26 -9.37
C ALA A 126 0.07 -19.81 -9.60
N PHE A 127 0.58 -19.13 -10.62
CA PHE A 127 0.09 -17.85 -11.10
C PHE A 127 -0.58 -18.00 -12.48
N ASN A 128 -1.81 -17.51 -12.64
CA ASN A 128 -2.54 -17.65 -13.91
C ASN A 128 -3.49 -16.46 -14.14
N GLY A 129 -3.50 -15.91 -15.36
CA GLY A 129 -4.36 -14.78 -15.76
C GLY A 129 -5.76 -15.16 -16.22
N GLN A 130 -6.10 -16.45 -16.23
CA GLN A 130 -7.39 -16.98 -16.73
C GLN A 130 -8.35 -17.38 -15.61
N VAL A 131 -8.10 -16.98 -14.36
CA VAL A 131 -8.88 -17.40 -13.19
C VAL A 131 -10.31 -16.83 -13.16
N GLY A 132 -10.76 -16.11 -14.20
CA GLY A 132 -12.05 -15.42 -14.16
C GLY A 132 -13.27 -16.35 -14.08
N GLU A 133 -13.21 -17.59 -14.57
CA GLU A 133 -14.28 -18.57 -14.31
C GLU A 133 -14.25 -19.09 -12.87
N LEU A 134 -13.06 -19.33 -12.28
CA LEU A 134 -12.94 -19.67 -10.86
C LEU A 134 -13.56 -18.57 -9.99
N VAL A 135 -13.23 -17.31 -10.26
CA VAL A 135 -13.80 -16.15 -9.55
C VAL A 135 -15.32 -16.16 -9.62
N ARG A 136 -15.92 -16.46 -10.79
CA ARG A 136 -17.37 -16.55 -10.92
C ARG A 136 -17.94 -17.73 -10.14
N ALA A 137 -17.36 -18.92 -10.29
CA ALA A 137 -17.85 -20.13 -9.64
C ALA A 137 -17.90 -19.96 -8.10
N TRP A 138 -16.85 -19.41 -7.50
CA TRP A 138 -16.79 -19.17 -6.06
C TRP A 138 -17.73 -18.05 -5.59
N ARG A 139 -17.88 -16.97 -6.37
CA ARG A 139 -18.86 -15.92 -6.08
C ARG A 139 -20.30 -16.45 -6.13
N ASP A 140 -20.60 -17.30 -7.11
CA ASP A 140 -21.94 -17.90 -7.24
C ASP A 140 -22.17 -18.94 -6.13
N GLY A 141 -21.11 -19.62 -5.68
CA GLY A 141 -21.12 -20.48 -4.50
C GLY A 141 -21.42 -19.73 -3.20
N GLU A 142 -20.81 -18.56 -2.97
CA GLU A 142 -21.14 -17.68 -1.84
C GLU A 142 -22.61 -17.26 -1.83
N LYS A 143 -23.15 -16.85 -2.99
CA LYS A 143 -24.57 -16.50 -3.11
C LYS A 143 -25.50 -17.67 -2.81
N ALA A 144 -25.08 -18.88 -3.14
CA ALA A 144 -25.83 -20.10 -2.91
C ALA A 144 -25.55 -20.75 -1.54
N ASP A 145 -24.69 -20.13 -0.72
CA ASP A 145 -24.15 -20.67 0.53
C ASP A 145 -23.61 -22.12 0.40
N ARG A 146 -23.00 -22.42 -0.74
CA ARG A 146 -22.51 -23.77 -1.05
C ARG A 146 -21.28 -23.71 -1.94
N GLU A 147 -20.26 -24.52 -1.62
CA GLU A 147 -19.06 -24.60 -2.44
C GLU A 147 -19.37 -25.00 -3.89
N PRO A 148 -18.56 -24.55 -4.86
CA PRO A 148 -18.65 -25.03 -6.24
C PRO A 148 -18.51 -26.56 -6.29
N ALA A 149 -19.31 -27.20 -7.14
CA ALA A 149 -19.24 -28.65 -7.33
C ALA A 149 -17.86 -29.08 -7.85
N ALA A 150 -17.35 -30.21 -7.38
CA ALA A 150 -16.04 -30.73 -7.77
C ALA A 150 -15.88 -30.86 -9.29
N LEU A 151 -16.88 -31.41 -9.99
CA LEU A 151 -16.89 -31.53 -11.45
C LEU A 151 -16.75 -30.18 -12.17
N THR A 152 -17.32 -29.11 -11.61
CA THR A 152 -17.17 -27.75 -12.16
C THR A 152 -15.73 -27.27 -12.01
N LEU A 153 -15.13 -27.47 -10.83
CA LEU A 153 -13.74 -27.08 -10.57
C LEU A 153 -12.77 -27.90 -11.43
N ASP A 154 -12.97 -29.20 -11.56
CA ASP A 154 -12.11 -30.10 -12.36
C ASP A 154 -12.10 -29.68 -13.84
N ARG A 155 -13.25 -29.30 -14.40
CA ARG A 155 -13.33 -28.77 -15.76
C ARG A 155 -12.54 -27.47 -15.90
N ILE A 156 -12.74 -26.52 -14.98
CA ILE A 156 -12.04 -25.23 -15.01
C ILE A 156 -10.52 -25.45 -14.92
N VAL A 157 -10.06 -26.29 -13.99
CA VAL A 157 -8.64 -26.64 -13.81
C VAL A 157 -8.07 -27.29 -15.07
N ALA A 158 -8.82 -28.19 -15.72
CA ALA A 158 -8.39 -28.82 -16.97
C ALA A 158 -8.18 -27.80 -18.10
N ASP A 159 -8.99 -26.73 -18.15
CA ASP A 159 -8.81 -25.63 -19.10
C ASP A 159 -7.64 -24.72 -18.72
N LEU A 160 -7.41 -24.45 -17.43
CA LEU A 160 -6.30 -23.62 -16.95
C LEU A 160 -4.92 -24.23 -17.21
N LYS A 161 -4.84 -25.55 -17.41
CA LYS A 161 -3.62 -26.27 -17.84
C LYS A 161 -3.26 -26.00 -19.31
N LYS A 162 -4.19 -25.49 -20.12
CA LYS A 162 -3.97 -25.17 -21.53
C LYS A 162 -3.49 -23.71 -21.64
N PRO A 163 -2.73 -23.37 -22.70
CA PRO A 163 -2.48 -21.97 -23.03
C PRO A 163 -3.82 -21.26 -23.27
N GLY A 164 -4.05 -20.12 -22.60
CA GLY A 164 -5.33 -19.41 -22.72
C GLY A 164 -5.44 -18.46 -23.88
N TRP A 165 -4.30 -18.05 -24.42
CA TRP A 165 -4.23 -17.14 -25.55
C TRP A 165 -2.99 -17.43 -26.36
N ARG A 166 -3.02 -16.97 -27.61
CA ARG A 166 -1.89 -16.91 -28.54
C ARG A 166 -1.67 -15.46 -28.92
N ARG A 167 -0.42 -14.99 -28.83
CA ARG A 167 -0.02 -13.67 -29.30
C ARG A 167 0.72 -13.82 -30.64
N ASP A 168 0.36 -12.99 -31.60
CA ASP A 168 1.11 -12.82 -32.85
C ASP A 168 1.78 -11.43 -32.83
N ALA A 169 3.10 -11.43 -32.70
CA ALA A 169 3.90 -10.21 -32.65
C ALA A 169 3.98 -9.49 -34.00
N GLY A 170 3.83 -10.20 -35.13
CA GLY A 170 3.90 -9.61 -36.47
C GLY A 170 2.66 -8.77 -36.79
N THR A 171 1.50 -9.19 -36.29
CA THR A 171 0.21 -8.50 -36.49
C THR A 171 -0.27 -7.72 -35.26
N ASN A 172 0.44 -7.84 -34.14
CA ASN A 172 0.03 -7.39 -32.80
C ASN A 172 -1.40 -7.82 -32.45
N THR A 173 -1.71 -9.09 -32.69
CA THR A 173 -3.02 -9.68 -32.39
C THR A 173 -2.94 -10.72 -31.28
N VAL A 174 -4.06 -10.88 -30.59
CA VAL A 174 -4.26 -11.89 -29.54
C VAL A 174 -5.51 -12.69 -29.86
N THR A 175 -5.38 -14.00 -29.80
CA THR A 175 -6.48 -14.96 -29.98
C THR A 175 -6.67 -15.73 -28.68
N ARG A 176 -7.88 -15.71 -28.10
CA ARG A 176 -8.22 -16.57 -26.96
C ARG A 176 -8.38 -18.02 -27.41
N LEU A 177 -7.82 -18.94 -26.63
CA LEU A 177 -7.77 -20.37 -26.93
C LEU A 177 -8.73 -21.19 -26.04
N THR A 178 -9.29 -20.59 -25.00
CA THR A 178 -10.19 -21.24 -24.03
C THR A 178 -11.42 -20.36 -23.76
N ASP A 179 -12.48 -20.95 -23.18
CA ASP A 179 -13.65 -20.20 -22.68
C ASP A 179 -13.35 -19.39 -21.42
N GLN A 180 -12.18 -19.62 -20.81
CA GLN A 180 -11.76 -18.91 -19.61
C GLN A 180 -11.55 -17.42 -19.91
N PRO A 181 -12.33 -16.52 -19.30
CA PRO A 181 -12.13 -15.09 -19.49
C PRO A 181 -10.78 -14.69 -18.88
N LEU A 182 -10.10 -13.76 -19.53
CA LEU A 182 -8.91 -13.13 -18.99
C LEU A 182 -9.30 -12.22 -17.82
N ASN A 183 -8.56 -12.33 -16.73
CA ASN A 183 -8.62 -11.45 -15.58
C ASN A 183 -7.18 -11.03 -15.25
N LEU A 184 -6.83 -9.82 -15.67
CA LEU A 184 -5.47 -9.32 -15.59
C LEU A 184 -5.21 -8.51 -14.31
N ASN A 185 -6.09 -8.59 -13.30
CA ASN A 185 -6.00 -7.73 -12.11
C ASN A 185 -4.75 -7.99 -11.26
N ALA A 186 -4.23 -9.23 -11.25
CA ALA A 186 -3.08 -9.60 -10.42
C ALA A 186 -1.75 -8.99 -10.89
N ILE A 187 -1.60 -8.62 -12.17
CA ILE A 187 -0.46 -7.84 -12.69
C ILE A 187 -0.87 -6.42 -13.08
N GLY A 188 -2.09 -6.23 -13.59
CA GLY A 188 -2.54 -4.98 -14.20
C GLY A 188 -2.38 -3.77 -13.30
N LYS A 189 -2.65 -3.93 -12.00
CA LYS A 189 -2.42 -2.86 -11.01
C LYS A 189 -0.93 -2.50 -10.89
N GLY A 190 -0.05 -3.50 -10.79
CA GLY A 190 1.39 -3.27 -10.77
C GLY A 190 1.91 -2.62 -12.06
N PHE A 191 1.38 -3.03 -13.21
CA PHE A 191 1.69 -2.42 -14.51
C PHE A 191 1.25 -0.95 -14.57
N ILE A 192 0.04 -0.64 -14.09
CA ILE A 192 -0.49 0.74 -14.01
C ILE A 192 0.40 1.62 -13.14
N ILE A 193 0.77 1.15 -11.94
CA ILE A 193 1.66 1.90 -11.03
C ILE A 193 3.01 2.17 -11.70
N GLN A 194 3.57 1.16 -12.38
CA GLN A 194 4.86 1.27 -13.04
C GLN A 194 4.83 2.30 -14.18
N ASN A 195 3.80 2.27 -15.03
CA ASN A 195 3.65 3.22 -16.13
C ASN A 195 3.39 4.65 -15.64
N ALA A 196 2.55 4.82 -14.61
CA ALA A 196 2.32 6.13 -14.00
C ALA A 196 3.62 6.70 -13.39
N PHE A 197 4.42 5.85 -12.76
CA PHE A 197 5.75 6.22 -12.26
C PHE A 197 6.70 6.65 -13.38
N ASP A 198 6.78 5.85 -14.45
CA ASP A 198 7.67 6.14 -15.58
C ASP A 198 7.25 7.43 -16.31
N ALA A 199 5.93 7.65 -16.48
CA ALA A 199 5.38 8.88 -17.04
C ALA A 199 5.76 10.13 -16.23
N VAL A 200 5.72 10.07 -14.89
CA VAL A 200 6.18 11.20 -14.07
C VAL A 200 7.68 11.42 -14.24
N ARG A 201 8.49 10.36 -14.26
CA ARG A 201 9.94 10.49 -14.44
C ARG A 201 10.35 11.06 -15.79
N GLU A 202 9.58 10.80 -16.82
CA GLU A 202 9.81 11.33 -18.17
C GLU A 202 9.35 12.79 -18.29
N GLN A 203 8.16 13.11 -17.77
CA GLN A 203 7.53 14.43 -17.98
C GLN A 203 7.96 15.49 -16.96
N HIS A 204 8.41 15.09 -15.77
CA HIS A 204 8.69 16.01 -14.65
C HIS A 204 10.12 15.84 -14.11
N PRO A 205 11.15 16.29 -14.84
CA PRO A 205 12.56 16.08 -14.46
C PRO A 205 13.00 16.83 -13.19
N THR A 206 12.20 17.79 -12.72
CA THR A 206 12.43 18.53 -11.47
C THR A 206 11.86 17.84 -10.23
N VAL A 207 11.01 16.81 -10.40
CA VAL A 207 10.60 15.95 -9.28
C VAL A 207 11.80 15.10 -8.89
N SER A 208 12.13 15.07 -7.61
CA SER A 208 13.32 14.37 -7.07
C SER A 208 12.98 13.18 -6.18
N GLY A 209 11.70 12.99 -5.86
CA GLY A 209 11.19 11.88 -5.09
C GLY A 209 9.72 11.64 -5.40
N LEU A 210 9.33 10.37 -5.46
CA LEU A 210 7.95 9.96 -5.73
C LEU A 210 7.65 8.68 -4.97
N LEU A 211 6.61 8.70 -4.16
CA LEU A 211 5.98 7.53 -3.57
C LEU A 211 4.55 7.44 -4.07
N ILE A 212 4.25 6.39 -4.83
CA ILE A 212 2.89 6.04 -5.25
C ILE A 212 2.45 4.87 -4.39
N ASN A 213 1.35 4.99 -3.66
CA ASN A 213 0.69 3.89 -2.99
C ASN A 213 -0.73 3.75 -3.54
N LEU A 214 -0.94 2.76 -4.39
CA LEU A 214 -2.26 2.44 -4.92
C LEU A 214 -2.74 1.19 -4.20
N GLY A 215 -3.68 1.35 -3.26
CA GLY A 215 -4.30 0.25 -2.53
C GLY A 215 -3.33 -0.74 -1.88
N GLY A 216 -2.22 -0.26 -1.33
CA GLY A 216 -1.19 -1.07 -0.67
C GLY A 216 -0.05 -1.58 -1.56
N ASP A 217 -0.14 -1.38 -2.88
CA ASP A 217 0.97 -1.63 -3.81
C ASP A 217 1.71 -0.32 -4.05
N ILE A 218 3.01 -0.33 -3.78
CA ILE A 218 3.79 0.89 -3.64
C ILE A 218 4.94 0.92 -4.64
N ARG A 219 5.17 2.09 -5.23
CA ARG A 219 6.39 2.43 -5.96
C ARG A 219 7.09 3.58 -5.24
N ALA A 220 8.35 3.38 -4.87
CA ALA A 220 9.16 4.37 -4.15
C ALA A 220 10.42 4.73 -4.96
N TRP A 221 10.63 6.02 -5.19
CA TRP A 221 11.78 6.59 -5.90
C TRP A 221 12.31 7.83 -5.20
N GLY A 222 13.63 8.01 -5.23
CA GLY A 222 14.29 9.05 -4.45
C GLY A 222 14.06 8.86 -2.95
N ALA A 223 14.00 9.97 -2.22
CA ALA A 223 13.77 9.99 -0.78
C ALA A 223 13.06 11.31 -0.38
N PRO A 224 12.37 11.33 0.77
CA PRO A 224 11.86 12.59 1.33
C PRO A 224 13.02 13.55 1.66
N PRO A 225 12.78 14.88 1.74
CA PRO A 225 13.82 15.85 2.10
C PRO A 225 14.56 15.47 3.38
N GLY A 226 15.90 15.39 3.30
CA GLY A 226 16.75 14.99 4.44
C GLY A 226 16.75 13.49 4.78
N GLY A 227 15.98 12.65 4.08
CA GLY A 227 15.92 11.21 4.27
C GLY A 227 16.83 10.42 3.32
N THR A 228 17.05 9.14 3.64
CA THR A 228 17.83 8.20 2.78
C THR A 228 16.95 7.22 2.00
N GLY A 229 15.63 7.29 2.20
CA GLY A 229 14.62 6.45 1.56
C GLY A 229 13.27 6.61 2.22
N TRP A 230 12.23 6.09 1.58
CA TRP A 230 10.85 6.16 2.06
C TRP A 230 10.57 5.11 3.13
N ALA A 231 10.03 5.53 4.27
CA ALA A 231 9.60 4.62 5.34
C ALA A 231 8.24 4.01 5.02
N VAL A 232 8.21 2.68 4.80
CA VAL A 232 7.02 1.93 4.42
C VAL A 232 6.74 0.82 5.44
N GLY A 233 5.56 0.79 6.05
CA GLY A 233 5.15 -0.27 6.96
C GLY A 233 4.58 -1.47 6.23
N ILE A 234 4.69 -2.66 6.82
CA ILE A 234 4.02 -3.88 6.38
C ILE A 234 2.83 -4.12 7.30
N GLN A 235 1.60 -4.19 6.77
CA GLN A 235 0.41 -4.45 7.58
C GLN A 235 0.47 -5.84 8.23
N ASN A 236 0.01 -5.93 9.49
CA ASN A 236 -0.22 -7.22 10.12
C ASN A 236 -1.53 -7.85 9.61
N PRO A 237 -1.51 -9.05 8.98
CA PRO A 237 -2.73 -9.68 8.43
C PRO A 237 -3.76 -10.10 9.52
N PHE A 238 -3.32 -10.21 10.77
CA PHE A 238 -4.17 -10.52 11.92
C PHE A 238 -4.65 -9.28 12.67
N ARG A 239 -4.09 -8.10 12.35
CA ARG A 239 -4.47 -6.79 12.91
C ARG A 239 -4.45 -5.74 11.79
N HIS A 240 -5.51 -5.74 10.97
CA HIS A 240 -5.61 -4.95 9.74
C HIS A 240 -6.41 -3.66 9.88
N PHE A 241 -6.64 -3.19 11.11
CA PHE A 241 -7.22 -1.86 11.34
C PHE A 241 -6.29 -0.76 10.79
N ASP A 242 -6.86 0.32 10.27
CA ASP A 242 -6.12 1.43 9.64
C ASP A 242 -5.16 2.15 10.59
N ASN A 243 -5.46 2.13 11.89
CA ASN A 243 -4.61 2.70 12.93
C ASN A 243 -3.81 1.65 13.71
N ALA A 244 -3.83 0.38 13.27
CA ALA A 244 -3.00 -0.65 13.87
C ALA A 244 -1.53 -0.41 13.52
N PRO A 245 -0.60 -0.63 14.47
CA PRO A 245 0.82 -0.54 14.16
C PRO A 245 1.20 -1.59 13.10
N PRO A 246 2.09 -1.25 12.17
CA PRO A 246 2.57 -2.20 11.18
C PRO A 246 3.34 -3.35 11.86
N LEU A 247 3.32 -4.52 11.23
CA LEU A 247 4.08 -5.70 11.66
C LEU A 247 5.60 -5.47 11.58
N ALA A 248 6.04 -4.74 10.54
CA ALA A 248 7.44 -4.44 10.28
C ALA A 248 7.55 -3.13 9.49
N GLY A 249 8.74 -2.53 9.47
CA GLY A 249 9.06 -1.33 8.69
C GLY A 249 10.14 -1.61 7.64
N LEU A 250 9.99 -0.99 6.47
CA LEU A 250 10.92 -1.01 5.34
C LEU A 250 11.39 0.40 5.03
N ARG A 251 12.62 0.54 4.55
CA ARG A 251 13.17 1.76 3.97
C ARG A 251 13.49 1.51 2.50
N LEU A 252 12.73 2.15 1.63
CA LEU A 252 12.74 1.88 0.19
C LEU A 252 13.27 3.07 -0.59
N THR A 253 14.22 2.78 -1.48
CA THR A 253 14.76 3.73 -2.45
C THR A 253 14.84 3.03 -3.80
N ASN A 254 14.12 3.54 -4.80
CA ASN A 254 14.07 2.99 -6.15
C ASN A 254 13.62 1.52 -6.17
N ARG A 255 12.54 1.22 -5.44
CA ARG A 255 11.98 -0.12 -5.28
C ARG A 255 10.46 -0.08 -5.34
N ALA A 256 9.88 -1.20 -5.71
CA ALA A 256 8.46 -1.47 -5.57
C ALA A 256 8.23 -2.41 -4.39
N VAL A 257 7.07 -2.30 -3.73
CA VAL A 257 6.60 -3.30 -2.78
C VAL A 257 5.12 -3.59 -2.98
N ALA A 258 4.74 -4.85 -2.95
CA ALA A 258 3.35 -5.28 -3.08
C ALA A 258 3.01 -6.30 -1.99
N THR A 259 1.77 -6.31 -1.55
CA THR A 259 1.30 -7.27 -0.53
C THR A 259 0.02 -7.94 -0.98
N SER A 260 0.02 -9.27 -0.96
CA SER A 260 -1.17 -10.10 -1.22
C SER A 260 -1.57 -10.84 0.05
N GLY A 261 -2.86 -11.14 0.20
CA GLY A 261 -3.39 -11.87 1.36
C GLY A 261 -4.91 -12.01 1.32
N GLY A 262 -5.43 -13.05 1.97
CA GLY A 262 -6.86 -13.39 1.97
C GLY A 262 -7.70 -12.63 3.01
N TYR A 263 -7.11 -11.72 3.78
CA TYR A 263 -7.79 -11.08 4.92
C TYR A 263 -8.64 -9.85 4.54
N GLU A 264 -8.36 -9.19 3.41
CA GLU A 264 -9.14 -8.03 2.92
C GLU A 264 -10.31 -8.43 2.02
N ARG A 265 -10.15 -9.52 1.27
CA ARG A 265 -11.17 -10.03 0.34
C ARG A 265 -11.25 -11.54 0.51
N PHE A 266 -12.43 -12.00 0.86
CA PHE A 266 -12.75 -13.39 1.09
C PHE A 266 -14.21 -13.67 0.71
N TYR A 267 -14.51 -14.93 0.46
CA TYR A 267 -15.88 -15.45 0.36
C TYR A 267 -16.29 -16.06 1.69
N THR A 268 -17.55 -15.93 2.08
CA THR A 268 -18.12 -16.62 3.24
C THR A 268 -19.13 -17.66 2.77
N ILE A 269 -18.82 -18.95 2.95
CA ILE A 269 -19.68 -20.07 2.57
C ILE A 269 -19.82 -20.99 3.79
N ASN A 270 -21.04 -21.30 4.19
CA ASN A 270 -21.38 -22.10 5.37
C ASN A 270 -20.64 -21.61 6.64
N GLY A 271 -20.54 -20.29 6.81
CA GLY A 271 -19.83 -19.66 7.92
C GLY A 271 -18.30 -19.78 7.90
N LYS A 272 -17.71 -20.45 6.89
CA LYS A 272 -16.26 -20.54 6.69
C LYS A 272 -15.78 -19.45 5.71
N ARG A 273 -14.64 -18.83 6.02
CA ARG A 273 -13.97 -17.84 5.16
C ARG A 273 -13.02 -18.53 4.17
N TYR A 274 -13.07 -18.10 2.92
CA TYR A 274 -12.22 -18.59 1.83
C TYR A 274 -11.52 -17.41 1.15
N SER A 275 -10.21 -17.51 0.93
CA SER A 275 -9.44 -16.46 0.25
C SER A 275 -9.96 -16.17 -1.16
N HIS A 276 -9.83 -14.91 -1.61
CA HIS A 276 -10.05 -14.55 -3.01
C HIS A 276 -8.87 -14.93 -3.94
N VAL A 277 -7.72 -15.30 -3.36
CA VAL A 277 -6.58 -15.83 -4.12
C VAL A 277 -6.80 -17.33 -4.30
N PHE A 278 -6.75 -17.80 -5.54
CA PHE A 278 -6.96 -19.21 -5.89
C PHE A 278 -5.64 -19.86 -6.27
N ASP A 279 -5.50 -21.16 -5.97
CA ASP A 279 -4.53 -22.02 -6.64
C ASP A 279 -5.14 -22.50 -7.97
N PRO A 280 -4.65 -22.02 -9.14
CA PRO A 280 -5.20 -22.40 -10.44
C PRO A 280 -5.05 -23.90 -10.76
N ARG A 281 -4.13 -24.60 -10.06
CA ARG A 281 -3.84 -26.02 -10.26
C ARG A 281 -4.87 -26.93 -9.59
N THR A 282 -5.57 -26.41 -8.58
CA THR A 282 -6.60 -27.14 -7.83
C THR A 282 -7.99 -26.53 -7.98
N GLY A 283 -8.09 -25.27 -8.42
CA GLY A 283 -9.34 -24.52 -8.50
C GLY A 283 -9.88 -24.08 -7.13
N ARG A 284 -9.10 -24.30 -6.06
CA ARG A 284 -9.47 -23.98 -4.68
C ARG A 284 -8.82 -22.67 -4.22
N PRO A 285 -9.46 -21.92 -3.31
CA PRO A 285 -8.86 -20.84 -2.56
C PRO A 285 -7.54 -21.29 -1.94
N ALA A 286 -6.52 -20.45 -2.02
CA ALA A 286 -5.23 -20.70 -1.41
C ALA A 286 -5.36 -20.71 0.12
N GLU A 287 -4.65 -21.63 0.75
CA GLU A 287 -4.62 -21.83 2.21
C GLU A 287 -3.16 -21.82 2.71
N GLY A 288 -2.96 -21.69 4.02
CA GLY A 288 -1.64 -21.81 4.65
C GLY A 288 -0.80 -20.53 4.69
N VAL A 289 -1.10 -19.51 3.87
CA VAL A 289 -0.45 -18.19 3.91
C VAL A 289 -1.47 -17.09 4.21
N ALA A 290 -1.25 -16.33 5.28
CA ALA A 290 -2.08 -15.18 5.64
C ALA A 290 -1.76 -13.95 4.78
N SER A 291 -0.46 -13.69 4.56
CA SER A 291 0.00 -12.64 3.67
C SER A 291 1.39 -12.91 3.09
N ALA A 292 1.67 -12.33 1.94
CA ALA A 292 3.00 -12.27 1.36
C ALA A 292 3.28 -10.85 0.88
N THR A 293 4.35 -10.26 1.40
CA THR A 293 4.87 -8.95 1.00
C THR A 293 6.16 -9.14 0.22
N VAL A 294 6.28 -8.50 -0.94
CA VAL A 294 7.45 -8.63 -1.83
C VAL A 294 7.99 -7.26 -2.18
N VAL A 295 9.28 -7.04 -1.93
CA VAL A 295 10.07 -5.91 -2.44
C VAL A 295 10.76 -6.35 -3.73
N ALA A 296 10.66 -5.56 -4.80
CA ALA A 296 11.29 -5.86 -6.08
C ALA A 296 11.74 -4.60 -6.83
N ALA A 297 12.34 -4.77 -8.01
CA ALA A 297 12.76 -3.68 -8.87
C ALA A 297 11.58 -2.89 -9.46
N ASP A 298 10.46 -3.54 -9.72
CA ASP A 298 9.26 -3.00 -10.36
C ASP A 298 7.97 -3.61 -9.79
N ASN A 299 6.84 -2.93 -9.98
CA ASN A 299 5.56 -3.35 -9.40
C ASN A 299 4.94 -4.58 -10.08
N VAL A 300 5.26 -4.87 -11.34
CA VAL A 300 4.77 -6.08 -12.03
C VAL A 300 5.38 -7.33 -11.37
N THR A 301 6.69 -7.32 -11.15
CA THR A 301 7.43 -8.38 -10.45
C THR A 301 6.94 -8.53 -9.01
N ALA A 302 6.81 -7.43 -8.26
CA ALA A 302 6.35 -7.47 -6.87
C ALA A 302 4.95 -8.07 -6.75
N ASN A 303 3.98 -7.62 -7.57
CA ASN A 303 2.61 -8.11 -7.54
C ASN A 303 2.49 -9.59 -7.92
N ALA A 304 3.17 -10.00 -9.00
CA ALA A 304 3.12 -11.38 -9.47
C ALA A 304 3.71 -12.35 -8.43
N LEU A 305 4.86 -12.00 -7.83
CA LEU A 305 5.44 -12.77 -6.74
C LEU A 305 4.51 -12.78 -5.53
N ALA A 306 4.05 -11.63 -5.04
CA ALA A 306 3.19 -11.57 -3.84
C ALA A 306 1.95 -12.47 -3.99
N THR A 307 1.29 -12.45 -5.16
CA THR A 307 0.16 -13.33 -5.46
C THR A 307 0.59 -14.80 -5.47
N THR A 308 1.69 -15.13 -6.14
CA THR A 308 2.21 -16.51 -6.23
C THR A 308 2.58 -17.07 -4.86
N LEU A 309 3.18 -16.26 -3.99
CA LEU A 309 3.61 -16.66 -2.66
C LEU A 309 2.45 -16.94 -1.71
N CYS A 310 1.26 -16.39 -1.97
CA CYS A 310 0.04 -16.79 -1.26
C CYS A 310 -0.45 -18.19 -1.65
N VAL A 311 -0.03 -18.71 -2.81
CA VAL A 311 -0.43 -20.02 -3.35
C VAL A 311 0.59 -21.12 -3.03
N LEU A 312 1.88 -20.79 -3.06
CA LEU A 312 2.95 -21.74 -2.79
C LEU A 312 3.10 -22.00 -1.29
N LYS A 313 3.69 -23.16 -0.95
CA LYS A 313 4.23 -23.37 0.39
C LYS A 313 5.35 -22.35 0.66
N PRO A 314 5.51 -21.82 1.89
CA PRO A 314 6.51 -20.80 2.19
C PRO A 314 7.92 -21.17 1.69
N GLU A 315 8.34 -22.43 1.84
CA GLU A 315 9.67 -22.89 1.44
C GLU A 315 9.89 -22.82 -0.08
N ASP A 316 8.88 -23.21 -0.87
CA ASP A 316 8.95 -23.15 -2.33
C ASP A 316 8.83 -21.70 -2.82
N GLY A 317 8.05 -20.89 -2.11
CA GLY A 317 7.99 -19.45 -2.30
C GLY A 317 9.35 -18.77 -2.12
N LEU A 318 10.07 -19.08 -1.04
CA LEU A 318 11.41 -18.54 -0.80
C LEU A 318 12.42 -18.94 -1.89
N LYS A 319 12.36 -20.17 -2.41
CA LYS A 319 13.17 -20.60 -3.56
C LYS A 319 12.85 -19.79 -4.81
N LEU A 320 11.56 -19.55 -5.08
CA LEU A 320 11.13 -18.74 -6.23
C LEU A 320 11.65 -17.31 -6.11
N VAL A 321 11.53 -16.67 -4.94
CA VAL A 321 12.06 -15.30 -4.72
C VAL A 321 13.57 -15.25 -4.93
N ALA A 322 14.32 -16.23 -4.40
CA ALA A 322 15.76 -16.31 -4.60
C ALA A 322 16.17 -16.42 -6.09
N SER A 323 15.29 -16.94 -6.95
CA SER A 323 15.51 -17.03 -8.41
C SER A 323 15.28 -15.73 -9.17
N VAL A 324 14.82 -14.67 -8.49
CA VAL A 324 14.47 -13.37 -9.08
C VAL A 324 15.44 -12.32 -8.53
N PRO A 325 16.40 -11.84 -9.33
CA PRO A 325 17.41 -10.88 -8.87
C PRO A 325 16.79 -9.63 -8.26
N GLY A 326 17.24 -9.29 -7.04
CA GLY A 326 16.79 -8.10 -6.33
C GLY A 326 15.38 -8.18 -5.72
N ALA A 327 14.73 -9.34 -5.78
CA ALA A 327 13.48 -9.58 -5.08
C ALA A 327 13.75 -10.10 -3.65
N GLU A 328 13.00 -9.58 -2.69
CA GLU A 328 12.96 -10.04 -1.31
C GLU A 328 11.52 -10.11 -0.84
N CYS A 329 11.21 -10.96 0.13
CA CYS A 329 9.87 -11.11 0.67
C CYS A 329 9.83 -11.33 2.18
N LEU A 330 8.65 -11.07 2.74
CA LEU A 330 8.16 -11.55 4.02
C LEU A 330 6.85 -12.31 3.81
N ILE A 331 6.86 -13.62 4.05
CA ILE A 331 5.64 -14.44 4.05
C ILE A 331 5.20 -14.64 5.49
N ILE A 332 3.92 -14.40 5.79
CA ILE A 332 3.31 -14.72 7.08
C ILE A 332 2.36 -15.88 6.86
N ALA A 333 2.67 -17.03 7.45
CA ALA A 333 1.82 -18.21 7.38
C ALA A 333 0.50 -18.00 8.14
N ALA A 334 -0.49 -18.85 7.88
CA ALA A 334 -1.82 -18.78 8.49
C ALA A 334 -1.79 -18.92 10.02
N ASP A 335 -0.78 -19.61 10.56
CA ASP A 335 -0.51 -19.75 12.00
C ASP A 335 0.26 -18.56 12.60
N GLY A 336 0.58 -17.54 11.79
CA GLY A 336 1.33 -16.36 12.20
C GLY A 336 2.85 -16.48 12.09
N LYS A 337 3.39 -17.65 11.71
CA LYS A 337 4.84 -17.85 11.60
C LYS A 337 5.41 -17.03 10.43
N PRO A 338 6.46 -16.20 10.66
CA PRO A 338 7.10 -15.45 9.59
C PRO A 338 8.17 -16.29 8.86
N PHE A 339 8.24 -16.11 7.54
CA PHE A 339 9.25 -16.69 6.64
C PHE A 339 9.86 -15.56 5.79
N PRO A 340 10.85 -14.82 6.33
CA PRO A 340 11.55 -13.79 5.57
C PRO A 340 12.60 -14.41 4.63
N SER A 341 12.72 -13.83 3.44
CA SER A 341 13.88 -14.02 2.57
C SER A 341 15.17 -13.50 3.21
N ALA A 342 16.32 -14.06 2.80
CA ALA A 342 17.60 -13.78 3.44
C ALA A 342 18.03 -12.30 3.33
N GLY A 343 17.70 -11.63 2.23
CA GLY A 343 18.14 -10.27 1.96
C GLY A 343 17.14 -9.18 2.37
N LEU A 344 15.96 -9.54 2.89
CA LEU A 344 14.94 -8.58 3.35
C LEU A 344 15.51 -7.58 4.38
N ARG A 345 16.43 -8.04 5.24
CA ARG A 345 17.09 -7.25 6.29
C ARG A 345 17.76 -5.97 5.77
N ARG A 346 18.09 -5.92 4.47
CA ARG A 346 18.66 -4.73 3.81
C ARG A 346 17.67 -3.57 3.71
N PHE A 347 16.38 -3.88 3.73
CA PHE A 347 15.29 -2.92 3.69
C PHE A 347 14.69 -2.69 5.08
N GLU A 348 14.84 -3.63 6.01
CA GLU A 348 14.24 -3.51 7.34
C GLU A 348 14.74 -2.26 8.07
N VAL A 349 13.79 -1.53 8.65
CA VAL A 349 14.07 -0.51 9.65
C VAL A 349 13.81 -1.16 11.00
N THR A 350 14.84 -1.30 11.82
CA THR A 350 14.64 -1.56 13.24
C THR A 350 13.81 -0.40 13.80
N ALA A 351 12.58 -0.69 14.20
CA ALA A 351 11.75 0.28 14.88
C ALA A 351 12.54 0.82 16.07
N ALA A 352 12.82 2.13 16.08
CA ALA A 352 13.17 2.76 17.34
C ALA A 352 11.97 2.53 18.27
N PRO A 353 12.19 2.13 19.54
CA PRO A 353 11.10 2.11 20.51
C PRO A 353 10.43 3.48 20.46
N VAL A 354 9.09 3.50 20.37
CA VAL A 354 8.32 4.74 20.50
C VAL A 354 8.81 5.40 21.79
N PRO A 355 9.48 6.56 21.72
CA PRO A 355 10.03 7.16 22.92
C PRO A 355 8.85 7.48 23.85
N ALA A 356 8.87 6.87 25.04
CA ALA A 356 8.03 7.34 26.13
C ALA A 356 8.36 8.83 26.32
N ARG A 357 7.37 9.70 26.12
CA ARG A 357 7.53 11.14 26.31
C ARG A 357 8.02 11.41 27.73
N GLN A 358 9.29 11.81 27.85
CA GLN A 358 9.85 12.59 28.94
C GLN A 358 9.57 14.08 28.62
N ASP A 359 9.18 15.02 29.48
CA ASP A 359 8.88 15.10 30.91
C ASP A 359 8.04 16.39 31.11
N LYS A 360 7.25 16.45 32.19
CA LYS A 360 7.09 17.58 33.14
C LYS A 360 5.92 17.24 34.05
N GLU A 361 6.21 17.18 35.35
CA GLU A 361 5.24 17.07 36.42
C GLU A 361 4.17 18.16 36.26
N ASP A 362 2.90 17.73 36.21
CA ASP A 362 1.76 18.40 36.85
C ASP A 362 0.45 17.77 36.34
N GLU A 363 -0.06 16.81 37.12
CA GLU A 363 -1.47 16.65 37.51
C GLU A 363 -1.64 15.24 38.10
N LYS A 364 -1.94 15.18 39.41
CA LYS A 364 -2.28 13.94 40.12
C LYS A 364 -3.44 13.26 39.41
N ALA A 365 -3.20 12.05 38.88
CA ALA A 365 -4.26 11.18 38.41
C ALA A 365 -5.18 10.83 39.59
N GLU A 366 -6.46 11.23 39.51
CA GLU A 366 -7.50 10.72 40.40
C GLU A 366 -7.65 9.21 40.19
N GLU A 367 -7.59 8.44 41.28
CA GLU A 367 -7.94 7.01 41.26
C GLU A 367 -9.41 6.85 40.83
N PRO A 368 -9.70 6.11 39.74
CA PRO A 368 -11.08 5.88 39.34
C PRO A 368 -11.72 4.83 40.26
N LYS A 369 -12.91 5.14 40.79
CA LYS A 369 -13.84 4.18 41.44
C LYS A 369 -14.43 3.13 40.46
N ALA A 370 -13.99 3.12 39.21
CA ALA A 370 -14.50 2.27 38.15
C ALA A 370 -13.51 1.12 37.88
N GLY A 371 -14.03 -0.10 37.73
CA GLY A 371 -13.22 -1.30 37.51
C GLY A 371 -12.24 -1.19 36.32
N ALA A 372 -11.21 -2.02 36.31
CA ALA A 372 -10.20 -2.03 35.25
C ALA A 372 -10.81 -2.31 33.86
N TRP A 373 -10.13 -1.87 32.79
CA TRP A 373 -10.54 -2.20 31.43
C TRP A 373 -10.75 -3.72 31.26
N PRO A 374 -11.88 -4.16 30.69
CA PRO A 374 -12.18 -5.58 30.52
C PRO A 374 -11.13 -6.28 29.66
N GLU A 375 -10.53 -7.33 30.20
CA GLU A 375 -9.42 -8.04 29.53
C GLU A 375 -9.83 -8.59 28.16
N GLY A 376 -9.02 -8.26 27.15
CA GLY A 376 -9.21 -8.72 25.78
C GLY A 376 -10.36 -8.05 25.03
N TYR A 377 -11.01 -7.02 25.58
CA TYR A 377 -11.97 -6.21 24.84
C TYR A 377 -11.30 -5.03 24.14
N GLN A 378 -11.90 -4.63 23.02
CA GLN A 378 -11.52 -3.46 22.24
C GLN A 378 -12.78 -2.77 21.70
N VAL A 379 -12.65 -1.49 21.36
CA VAL A 379 -13.65 -0.77 20.56
C VAL A 379 -13.18 -0.75 19.11
N THR A 380 -14.04 -1.13 18.17
CA THR A 380 -13.84 -0.97 16.73
C THR A 380 -14.76 0.12 16.20
N VAL A 381 -14.25 0.97 15.31
CA VAL A 381 -15.01 2.04 14.65
C VAL A 381 -14.90 1.84 13.14
N ALA A 382 -15.97 1.36 12.53
CA ALA A 382 -16.10 1.25 11.09
C ALA A 382 -16.77 2.51 10.55
N VAL A 383 -16.06 3.27 9.71
CA VAL A 383 -16.56 4.50 9.08
C VAL A 383 -16.45 4.39 7.57
N GLU A 384 -17.51 4.77 6.86
CA GLU A 384 -17.53 4.84 5.41
C GLU A 384 -17.71 6.29 4.95
N LEU A 385 -16.76 6.78 4.16
CA LEU A 385 -16.79 8.07 3.49
C LEU A 385 -17.30 7.85 2.06
N PRO A 386 -18.55 8.23 1.75
CA PRO A 386 -19.13 7.99 0.43
C PRO A 386 -18.41 8.80 -0.65
N LYS A 387 -18.47 8.28 -1.89
CA LYS A 387 -18.08 9.04 -3.07
C LYS A 387 -19.06 10.18 -3.28
N ILE A 388 -18.56 11.41 -3.30
CA ILE A 388 -19.34 12.60 -3.69
C ILE A 388 -18.85 13.05 -5.06
N GLU A 389 -19.77 13.23 -6.02
CA GLU A 389 -19.44 13.75 -7.34
C GLU A 389 -19.01 15.22 -7.25
N ALA A 390 -17.72 15.46 -7.41
CA ALA A 390 -17.14 16.80 -7.46
C ALA A 390 -16.10 16.86 -8.58
N LYS A 391 -15.99 18.02 -9.26
CA LYS A 391 -15.02 18.23 -10.35
C LYS A 391 -13.56 17.97 -9.93
N ARG A 392 -13.23 18.13 -8.64
CA ARG A 392 -11.93 17.79 -8.04
C ARG A 392 -12.15 17.14 -6.67
N TYR A 393 -12.24 15.80 -6.63
CA TYR A 393 -12.43 15.07 -5.37
C TYR A 393 -11.13 15.00 -4.56
N ARG A 394 -11.02 15.76 -3.47
CA ARG A 394 -9.99 15.56 -2.41
C ARG A 394 -10.64 14.86 -1.22
N ARG A 395 -9.87 14.04 -0.49
CA ARG A 395 -10.33 13.46 0.78
C ARG A 395 -10.82 14.59 1.69
N PRO A 396 -11.97 14.46 2.38
CA PRO A 396 -12.29 15.41 3.41
C PRO A 396 -11.26 15.31 4.54
N TYR A 397 -11.04 16.41 5.24
CA TYR A 397 -10.35 16.42 6.53
C TYR A 397 -11.22 15.65 7.51
N THR A 398 -10.66 14.66 8.20
CA THR A 398 -11.43 13.83 9.13
C THR A 398 -10.64 13.60 10.40
N ALA A 399 -11.25 13.86 11.55
CA ALA A 399 -10.72 13.47 12.85
C ALA A 399 -11.67 12.50 13.54
N ILE A 400 -11.09 11.45 14.13
CA ILE A 400 -11.81 10.45 14.93
C ILE A 400 -11.08 10.32 16.26
N TRP A 401 -11.78 10.56 17.36
CA TRP A 401 -11.23 10.49 18.71
C TRP A 401 -12.24 9.97 19.72
N ILE A 402 -11.73 9.64 20.91
CA ILE A 402 -12.50 9.15 22.05
C ILE A 402 -12.49 10.20 23.15
N GLU A 403 -13.65 10.46 23.72
CA GLU A 403 -13.84 11.24 24.95
C GLU A 403 -14.31 10.34 26.09
N ASN A 404 -13.91 10.67 27.31
CA ASN A 404 -14.50 10.08 28.51
C ASN A 404 -15.91 10.63 28.80
N ASP A 405 -16.53 10.17 29.89
CA ASP A 405 -17.85 10.60 30.37
C ASP A 405 -17.94 12.11 30.71
N LYS A 406 -16.80 12.74 31.02
CA LYS A 406 -16.65 14.18 31.24
C LYS A 406 -16.42 14.99 29.95
N GLY A 407 -16.41 14.36 28.78
CA GLY A 407 -16.15 15.02 27.48
C GLY A 407 -14.69 15.40 27.24
N LYS A 408 -13.74 14.91 28.06
CA LYS A 408 -12.31 15.12 27.84
C LYS A 408 -11.80 14.08 26.85
N ALA A 409 -11.10 14.53 25.80
CA ALA A 409 -10.44 13.64 24.86
C ALA A 409 -9.37 12.80 25.57
N VAL A 410 -9.43 11.48 25.37
CA VAL A 410 -8.50 10.52 25.96
C VAL A 410 -7.66 9.79 24.92
N ARG A 411 -8.16 9.68 23.68
CA ARG A 411 -7.45 8.98 22.60
C ARG A 411 -7.79 9.56 21.24
N THR A 412 -6.80 9.88 20.42
CA THR A 412 -6.99 10.10 18.98
C THR A 412 -6.86 8.77 18.24
N LEU A 413 -7.85 8.43 17.41
CA LEU A 413 -7.83 7.19 16.61
C LEU A 413 -7.30 7.43 15.19
N ALA A 414 -7.70 8.52 14.56
CA ALA A 414 -7.28 8.87 13.21
C ALA A 414 -7.45 10.36 12.93
N VAL A 415 -6.49 10.92 12.19
CA VAL A 415 -6.61 12.26 11.57
C VAL A 415 -6.17 12.14 10.12
N TRP A 416 -7.03 12.57 9.22
CA TRP A 416 -6.82 12.51 7.79
C TRP A 416 -6.90 13.91 7.20
N GLY A 417 -5.90 14.30 6.42
CA GLY A 417 -5.80 15.63 5.83
C GLY A 417 -4.41 15.90 5.28
N ASN A 418 -4.33 16.66 4.18
CA ASN A 418 -3.12 16.75 3.38
C ASN A 418 -2.41 18.10 3.48
N ALA A 419 -3.01 19.07 4.17
CA ALA A 419 -2.41 20.38 4.38
C ALA A 419 -2.51 20.81 5.86
N PRO A 420 -1.38 21.12 6.52
CA PRO A 420 -1.35 21.63 7.89
C PRO A 420 -2.19 22.90 8.11
N LYS A 421 -2.45 23.68 7.05
CA LYS A 421 -3.25 24.91 7.11
C LYS A 421 -4.73 24.65 7.42
N TYR A 422 -5.30 23.56 6.91
CA TYR A 422 -6.71 23.20 7.10
C TYR A 422 -6.94 22.17 8.22
N LEU A 423 -5.87 21.54 8.74
CA LEU A 423 -5.96 20.80 10.01
C LEU A 423 -6.43 21.70 11.17
N LYS A 424 -6.22 23.02 11.07
CA LYS A 424 -6.75 24.05 11.98
C LYS A 424 -8.27 24.16 11.96
N ASP A 425 -8.91 23.74 10.87
CA ASP A 425 -10.36 23.83 10.70
C ASP A 425 -11.09 22.63 11.35
N LEU A 426 -10.35 21.59 11.75
CA LEU A 426 -10.80 20.55 12.68
C LEU A 426 -10.78 21.13 14.11
N GLY A 427 -11.65 22.12 14.37
CA GLY A 427 -11.55 23.03 15.50
C GLY A 427 -11.57 22.38 16.89
N ASP A 428 -12.17 21.19 17.03
CA ASP A 428 -12.19 20.44 18.30
C ASP A 428 -10.90 19.61 18.47
N TRP A 429 -10.44 18.94 17.40
CA TRP A 429 -9.21 18.16 17.43
C TRP A 429 -7.93 19.01 17.46
N TRP A 430 -7.89 20.15 16.75
CA TRP A 430 -6.69 21.01 16.64
C TRP A 430 -6.21 21.55 17.99
N LYS A 431 -7.11 21.64 18.98
CA LYS A 431 -6.79 22.02 20.37
C LYS A 431 -5.98 20.94 21.11
N ILE A 432 -5.91 19.71 20.59
CA ILE A 432 -5.43 18.51 21.30
C ILE A 432 -4.22 17.84 20.60
N GLY A 433 -4.20 17.71 19.27
CA GLY A 433 -3.33 16.75 18.55
C GLY A 433 -1.96 17.24 18.01
N LYS A 434 -1.36 18.30 18.57
CA LYS A 434 -0.30 19.10 17.93
C LYS A 434 1.08 18.42 17.72
N GLY A 435 1.26 17.10 17.85
CA GLY A 435 2.62 16.53 17.96
C GLY A 435 2.87 15.10 17.48
N ASP A 436 2.20 14.60 16.44
CA ASP A 436 2.21 13.16 16.09
C ASP A 436 2.52 12.85 14.61
N ALA A 437 3.33 13.67 13.94
CA ALA A 437 3.51 13.59 12.47
C ALA A 437 4.62 12.62 11.97
N ASP A 438 5.40 12.00 12.85
CA ASP A 438 6.56 11.18 12.45
C ASP A 438 6.31 9.68 12.64
N LEU A 439 5.40 9.12 11.84
CA LEU A 439 5.20 7.67 11.70
C LEU A 439 5.03 7.32 10.23
N VAL A 440 5.61 6.17 9.84
CA VAL A 440 5.44 5.43 8.58
C VAL A 440 4.68 6.18 7.47
N LYS A 441 5.39 6.59 6.41
CA LYS A 441 4.83 7.41 5.31
C LYS A 441 3.77 6.69 4.47
N ALA A 442 3.88 5.37 4.36
CA ALA A 442 2.89 4.53 3.68
C ALA A 442 2.90 3.12 4.25
N VAL A 443 1.79 2.39 4.13
CA VAL A 443 1.70 0.97 4.54
C VAL A 443 1.36 0.12 3.33
N THR A 444 2.18 -0.90 3.05
CA THR A 444 1.83 -1.96 2.10
C THR A 444 0.91 -2.98 2.77
N ARG A 445 -0.16 -3.35 2.06
CA ARG A 445 -1.22 -4.25 2.53
C ARG A 445 -1.96 -4.89 1.35
N ALA A 446 -2.77 -5.91 1.64
CA ALA A 446 -3.71 -6.41 0.65
C ALA A 446 -4.72 -5.31 0.25
N THR A 447 -5.19 -5.35 -0.99
CA THR A 447 -6.00 -4.25 -1.54
C THR A 447 -7.42 -4.25 -1.00
N ARG A 448 -7.77 -3.21 -0.25
CA ARG A 448 -9.15 -2.95 0.21
C ARG A 448 -10.00 -2.14 -0.77
N GLY A 449 -11.30 -2.12 -0.52
CA GLY A 449 -12.23 -1.21 -1.19
C GLY A 449 -12.04 0.26 -0.77
N PRO A 450 -12.40 1.22 -1.62
CA PRO A 450 -12.26 2.65 -1.34
C PRO A 450 -13.28 3.15 -0.31
N GLY A 451 -12.92 4.22 0.41
CA GLY A 451 -13.84 4.95 1.29
C GLY A 451 -14.24 4.24 2.58
N LYS A 452 -13.85 2.99 2.81
CA LYS A 452 -14.17 2.23 4.04
C LYS A 452 -12.95 2.13 4.95
N TYR A 453 -13.13 2.49 6.21
CA TYR A 453 -12.06 2.56 7.20
C TYR A 453 -12.47 1.87 8.49
N ASP A 454 -11.58 1.04 9.03
CA ASP A 454 -11.79 0.27 10.25
C ASP A 454 -10.71 0.64 11.26
N LEU A 455 -11.11 1.26 12.36
CA LEU A 455 -10.21 1.69 13.43
C LEU A 455 -10.41 0.84 14.67
N VAL A 456 -9.37 0.71 15.49
CA VAL A 456 -9.43 0.00 16.77
C VAL A 456 -8.90 0.85 17.92
N TRP A 457 -9.45 0.61 19.09
CA TRP A 457 -9.00 1.18 20.35
C TRP A 457 -8.98 0.10 21.43
N ASP A 458 -7.83 -0.06 22.09
CA ASP A 458 -7.58 -1.10 23.08
C ASP A 458 -7.84 -0.65 24.53
N GLY A 459 -8.52 0.49 24.71
CA GLY A 459 -8.81 1.04 26.03
C GLY A 459 -7.67 1.82 26.66
N LYS A 460 -6.64 2.21 25.89
CA LYS A 460 -5.55 3.07 26.39
C LYS A 460 -5.70 4.51 25.95
N ASP A 461 -5.20 5.43 26.75
CA ASP A 461 -5.11 6.84 26.36
C ASP A 461 -3.99 7.08 25.33
N ASP A 462 -3.80 8.33 24.89
CA ASP A 462 -2.70 8.73 24.00
C ASP A 462 -1.30 8.51 24.62
N LYS A 463 -1.20 8.33 25.94
CA LYS A 463 0.05 8.02 26.66
C LYS A 463 0.27 6.51 26.80
N GLY A 464 -0.66 5.68 26.34
CA GLY A 464 -0.60 4.23 26.49
C GLY A 464 -1.02 3.73 27.88
N ALA A 465 -1.54 4.59 28.75
CA ALA A 465 -2.07 4.19 30.06
C ALA A 465 -3.46 3.56 29.89
N ALA A 466 -3.71 2.45 30.60
CA ALA A 466 -5.00 1.78 30.58
C ALA A 466 -6.08 2.67 31.22
N LEU A 467 -7.22 2.81 30.54
CA LEU A 467 -8.37 3.55 31.05
C LEU A 467 -9.33 2.60 31.77
N PRO A 468 -10.16 3.09 32.71
CA PRO A 468 -11.12 2.25 33.41
C PRO A 468 -12.24 1.77 32.48
N GLN A 469 -13.01 0.76 32.91
CA GLN A 469 -14.30 0.47 32.29
C GLN A 469 -15.25 1.66 32.48
N GLY A 470 -16.11 1.93 31.50
CA GLY A 470 -16.97 3.10 31.57
C GLY A 470 -17.71 3.39 30.26
N THR A 471 -18.40 4.52 30.24
CA THR A 471 -19.04 5.04 29.02
C THR A 471 -18.09 6.00 28.34
N TYR A 472 -17.83 5.76 27.06
CA TYR A 472 -16.96 6.60 26.23
C TYR A 472 -17.76 7.15 25.06
N THR A 473 -17.36 8.32 24.57
CA THR A 473 -17.96 8.93 23.38
C THR A 473 -16.96 8.85 22.23
N VAL A 474 -17.32 8.13 21.16
CA VAL A 474 -16.59 8.19 19.89
C VAL A 474 -17.07 9.44 19.15
N ARG A 475 -16.13 10.26 18.70
CA ARG A 475 -16.38 11.47 17.91
C ARG A 475 -15.84 11.28 16.51
N VAL A 476 -16.61 11.70 15.50
CA VAL A 476 -16.17 11.77 14.12
C VAL A 476 -16.50 13.17 13.61
N GLU A 477 -15.47 13.91 13.20
CA GLU A 477 -15.58 15.24 12.58
C GLU A 477 -15.06 15.15 11.15
N VAL A 478 -15.86 15.63 10.20
CA VAL A 478 -15.52 15.63 8.76
C VAL A 478 -15.70 17.04 8.22
N HIS A 479 -14.68 17.56 7.56
CA HIS A 479 -14.67 18.88 6.92
C HIS A 479 -14.17 18.77 5.47
N ARG A 480 -14.92 19.30 4.51
CA ARG A 480 -14.56 19.28 3.09
C ARG A 480 -14.33 20.70 2.59
N GLU A 481 -13.24 20.90 1.84
CA GLU A 481 -12.79 22.20 1.29
C GLU A 481 -13.88 22.98 0.53
N PHE A 482 -14.87 22.26 -0.03
CA PHE A 482 -16.05 22.83 -0.71
C PHE A 482 -17.35 22.08 -0.36
N GLY A 483 -17.44 21.52 0.85
CA GLY A 483 -18.59 20.72 1.29
C GLY A 483 -19.04 21.04 2.71
N ALA A 484 -19.75 20.11 3.34
CA ALA A 484 -20.28 20.33 4.68
C ALA A 484 -19.20 20.11 5.75
N HIS A 485 -19.33 20.84 6.85
CA HIS A 485 -18.64 20.54 8.10
C HIS A 485 -19.60 19.77 9.00
N LEU A 486 -19.37 18.48 9.19
CA LEU A 486 -20.26 17.60 9.94
C LEU A 486 -19.57 16.97 11.15
N ARG A 487 -20.35 16.78 12.20
CA ARG A 487 -19.94 16.14 13.44
C ARG A 487 -20.97 15.08 13.81
N GLN A 488 -20.50 13.91 14.20
CA GLN A 488 -21.32 12.85 14.76
C GLN A 488 -20.63 12.26 15.98
N SER A 489 -21.43 11.74 16.91
CA SER A 489 -20.92 11.16 18.14
C SER A 489 -21.77 9.99 18.62
N GLY A 490 -21.12 8.94 19.13
CA GLY A 490 -21.77 7.77 19.72
C GLY A 490 -21.25 7.44 21.09
N LYS A 491 -22.14 7.26 22.07
CA LYS A 491 -21.78 6.77 23.40
C LYS A 491 -21.77 5.26 23.42
N ILE A 492 -20.63 4.66 23.74
CA ILE A 492 -20.43 3.20 23.83
C ILE A 492 -20.14 2.80 25.27
N GLU A 493 -20.83 1.77 25.77
CA GLU A 493 -20.55 1.20 27.08
C GLU A 493 -19.43 0.16 26.97
N CYS A 494 -18.28 0.45 27.60
CA CYS A 494 -17.12 -0.42 27.66
C CYS A 494 -17.04 -1.06 29.05
N LYS A 495 -17.89 -2.07 29.30
CA LYS A 495 -18.02 -2.80 30.58
C LYS A 495 -17.83 -4.30 30.36
N ASP A 496 -18.54 -5.16 31.07
CA ASP A 496 -18.39 -6.61 31.01
C ASP A 496 -19.11 -7.31 29.83
N LYS A 497 -19.85 -6.56 29.01
CA LYS A 497 -20.64 -7.11 27.89
C LYS A 497 -20.34 -6.39 26.58
N PRO A 498 -20.42 -7.10 25.43
CA PRO A 498 -20.34 -6.46 24.13
C PRO A 498 -21.43 -5.39 23.95
N ALA A 499 -21.10 -4.33 23.24
CA ALA A 499 -22.03 -3.26 22.92
C ALA A 499 -21.83 -2.79 21.48
N THR A 500 -22.90 -2.36 20.83
CA THR A 500 -22.87 -1.84 19.46
C THR A 500 -23.67 -0.56 19.39
N VAL A 501 -23.12 0.45 18.73
CA VAL A 501 -23.74 1.76 18.50
C VAL A 501 -23.62 2.07 17.02
N LYS A 502 -24.74 2.47 16.41
CA LYS A 502 -24.78 2.91 15.02
C LYS A 502 -25.03 4.40 14.97
N LEU A 503 -24.23 5.12 14.21
CA LEU A 503 -24.45 6.53 13.90
C LEU A 503 -25.15 6.63 12.55
N GLU A 504 -26.21 7.43 12.52
CA GLU A 504 -27.00 7.67 11.33
C GLU A 504 -26.17 8.28 10.21
N LYS A 505 -26.46 7.86 8.99
CA LYS A 505 -25.83 8.40 7.78
C LYS A 505 -26.09 9.92 7.69
N ASN A 506 -25.11 10.64 7.17
CA ASN A 506 -25.22 12.06 6.86
C ASN A 506 -24.61 12.35 5.46
N ALA A 507 -24.44 13.62 5.11
CA ALA A 507 -23.96 14.00 3.78
C ALA A 507 -22.48 13.65 3.53
N GLU A 508 -21.66 13.46 4.58
CA GLU A 508 -20.22 13.23 4.48
C GLU A 508 -19.77 11.85 5.02
N THR A 509 -20.62 11.14 5.75
CA THR A 509 -20.38 9.78 6.23
C THR A 509 -21.61 8.90 6.01
N ALA A 510 -21.41 7.67 5.55
CA ALA A 510 -22.45 6.64 5.60
C ALA A 510 -22.64 6.14 7.06
N GLU A 511 -23.34 5.02 7.26
CA GLU A 511 -23.52 4.42 8.59
C GLU A 511 -22.15 4.19 9.24
N THR A 512 -21.93 4.77 10.41
CA THR A 512 -20.72 4.50 11.21
C THR A 512 -21.09 3.52 12.31
N VAL A 513 -20.38 2.39 12.39
CA VAL A 513 -20.65 1.33 13.37
C VAL A 513 -19.53 1.30 14.40
N ILE A 514 -19.90 1.45 15.67
CA ILE A 514 -19.00 1.38 16.82
C ILE A 514 -19.33 0.11 17.58
N GLU A 515 -18.35 -0.76 17.81
CA GLU A 515 -18.56 -2.01 18.55
C GLU A 515 -17.52 -2.17 19.65
N PHE A 516 -17.97 -2.40 20.87
CA PHE A 516 -17.14 -2.89 21.96
C PHE A 516 -17.27 -4.41 22.03
N LYS A 517 -16.17 -5.12 21.74
CA LYS A 517 -16.18 -6.58 21.63
C LYS A 517 -14.81 -7.19 21.93
N LYS A 518 -14.78 -8.50 22.20
CA LYS A 518 -13.54 -9.27 22.12
C LYS A 518 -13.20 -9.52 20.64
N PRO A 519 -11.92 -9.52 20.24
CA PRO A 519 -11.52 -9.99 18.92
C PRO A 519 -12.09 -11.39 18.69
N GLU A 520 -12.63 -11.63 17.50
CA GLU A 520 -12.98 -12.99 17.09
C GLU A 520 -11.71 -13.86 17.20
N LYS A 521 -11.80 -14.98 17.93
CA LYS A 521 -10.75 -16.01 17.86
C LYS A 521 -10.80 -16.55 16.42
N LYS A 522 -9.79 -16.18 15.62
CA LYS A 522 -9.61 -16.68 14.25
C LYS A 522 -9.30 -18.17 14.27
#